data_AF-A9NF78-F1
#
_entry.id   AF-A9NF78-F1
#
_cell.length_a   1.000
_cell.length_b   1.000
_cell.length_c   1.000
_cell.angle_alpha   90.00
_cell.angle_beta   90.00
_cell.angle_gamma   90.00
#
_symmetry.space_group_name_H-M   'P 1'
#
loop_
_entity.id
_entity.type
_entity.pdbx_description
1 polymer ?
#
loop_
_entity_poly.entity_id
_entity_poly.type
_entity_poly.pdbx_seq_one_letter_code
_entity_poly.pdbx_strand_id
1 'polypeptide(L)'
;MNPRMFSEVINKIHEAFYGEKLTFKSIEDTEVILLNKDEIFTIENHIHTRYRVIFPDYVGKISAFRNLFGRIMNNGDNICDTSDFIDLPKSHVVSIYNYIYHKDINDIKKLKDY
;
A
#
# COMPACT_ATOMS: atom_id res chain seq x y z
N MET A 1 6.32 13.13 -3.80
CA MET A 1 5.15 12.31 -4.11
C MET A 1 4.00 12.79 -3.23
N ASN A 2 2.76 12.69 -3.67
CA ASN A 2 1.57 13.00 -2.84
C ASN A 2 0.89 11.67 -2.44
N PRO A 3 0.05 11.65 -1.38
CA PRO A 3 -0.62 10.42 -0.94
C PRO A 3 -1.54 9.83 -2.01
N ARG A 4 -2.09 10.66 -2.91
CA ARG A 4 -2.89 10.22 -4.06
C ARG A 4 -2.14 9.29 -5.03
N MET A 5 -0.90 9.61 -5.39
CA MET A 5 -0.11 8.73 -6.26
C MET A 5 0.18 7.39 -5.59
N PHE A 6 0.38 7.39 -4.27
CA PHE A 6 0.63 6.15 -3.55
C PHE A 6 -0.64 5.31 -3.39
N SER A 7 -1.80 5.93 -3.19
CA SER A 7 -3.06 5.21 -3.09
C SER A 7 -3.45 4.50 -4.40
N GLU A 8 -3.06 5.02 -5.56
CA GLU A 8 -3.17 4.29 -6.85
C GLU A 8 -2.35 2.99 -6.86
N VAL A 9 -1.14 3.01 -6.27
CA VAL A 9 -0.30 1.82 -6.11
C VAL A 9 -0.94 0.83 -5.16
N ILE A 10 -1.48 1.30 -4.02
CA ILE A 10 -2.21 0.44 -3.07
C ILE A 10 -3.42 -0.22 -3.73
N ASN A 11 -4.21 0.54 -4.49
CA ASN A 11 -5.35 0.02 -5.24
C ASN A 11 -4.92 -1.04 -6.26
N LYS A 12 -3.85 -0.80 -7.02
CA LYS A 12 -3.34 -1.74 -8.01
C LYS A 12 -2.84 -3.05 -7.39
N ILE A 13 -2.16 -2.97 -6.24
CA ILE A 13 -1.75 -4.15 -5.47
C ILE A 13 -2.98 -4.90 -4.96
N HIS A 14 -3.97 -4.19 -4.42
CA HIS A 14 -5.20 -4.78 -3.92
C HIS A 14 -5.97 -5.52 -5.02
N GLU A 15 -6.16 -4.89 -6.18
CA GLU A 15 -6.81 -5.50 -7.34
C GLU A 15 -6.06 -6.74 -7.82
N ALA A 16 -4.72 -6.67 -7.87
CA ALA A 16 -3.91 -7.82 -8.23
C ALA A 16 -4.09 -8.98 -7.23
N PHE A 17 -3.97 -8.71 -5.93
CA PHE A 17 -3.93 -9.76 -4.91
C PHE A 17 -5.30 -10.35 -4.57
N TYR A 18 -6.38 -9.58 -4.71
CA TYR A 18 -7.71 -9.97 -4.25
C TYR A 18 -8.78 -9.94 -5.35
N GLY A 19 -8.46 -9.45 -6.55
CA GLY A 19 -9.41 -9.37 -7.66
C GLY A 19 -10.50 -8.29 -7.47
N GLU A 20 -10.35 -7.44 -6.46
CA GLU A 20 -11.32 -6.39 -6.11
C GLU A 20 -10.65 -5.01 -6.17
N LYS A 21 -11.35 -4.03 -6.73
CA LYS A 21 -10.88 -2.64 -6.79
C LYS A 21 -11.29 -1.87 -5.55
N LEU A 22 -10.38 -1.04 -5.06
CA LEU A 22 -10.71 0.00 -4.11
C LEU A 22 -11.21 1.25 -4.86
N THR A 23 -12.18 1.94 -4.29
CA THR A 23 -12.73 3.21 -4.78
C THR A 23 -12.32 4.35 -3.86
N PHE A 24 -12.11 5.55 -4.43
CA PHE A 24 -11.78 6.73 -3.63
C PHE A 24 -13.01 7.24 -2.89
N LYS A 25 -12.93 7.33 -1.57
CA LYS A 25 -13.97 7.94 -0.72
C LYS A 25 -13.67 9.40 -0.43
N SER A 26 -12.44 9.70 -0.04
CA SER A 26 -11.95 11.05 0.27
C SER A 26 -10.53 11.21 -0.25
N ILE A 27 -10.21 12.40 -0.74
CA ILE A 27 -8.89 12.79 -1.22
C ILE A 27 -8.58 14.17 -0.64
N GLU A 28 -7.68 14.21 0.31
CA GLU A 28 -7.14 15.42 0.92
C GLU A 28 -5.63 15.52 0.65
N ASP A 29 -5.03 16.67 0.98
CA ASP A 29 -3.61 16.91 0.70
C ASP A 29 -2.69 15.93 1.43
N THR A 30 -3.06 15.54 2.65
CA THR A 30 -2.27 14.66 3.51
C THR A 30 -2.89 13.29 3.74
N GLU A 31 -4.12 13.04 3.26
CA GLU A 31 -4.85 11.81 3.55
C GLU A 31 -5.67 11.37 2.33
N VAL A 32 -5.68 10.07 2.05
CA VAL A 32 -6.57 9.46 1.06
C VAL A 32 -7.25 8.25 1.66
N ILE A 33 -8.57 8.19 1.58
CA ILE A 33 -9.37 7.05 2.02
C ILE A 33 -9.85 6.27 0.81
N LEU A 34 -9.53 4.98 0.79
CA LEU A 34 -9.98 4.01 -0.20
C LEU A 34 -10.96 3.01 0.42
N LEU A 35 -12.01 2.64 -0.31
CA LEU A 35 -13.05 1.72 0.15
C LEU A 35 -13.33 0.58 -0.82
N ASN A 36 -13.65 -0.59 -0.28
CA ASN A 36 -14.31 -1.67 -1.00
C ASN A 36 -15.23 -2.45 -0.06
N LYS A 37 -16.55 -2.42 -0.33
CA LYS A 37 -17.58 -3.00 0.55
C LYS A 37 -17.39 -2.53 2.00
N ASP A 38 -16.88 -3.41 2.87
CA ASP A 38 -16.68 -3.18 4.31
C ASP A 38 -15.21 -2.88 4.69
N GLU A 39 -14.35 -2.71 3.69
CA GLU A 39 -12.92 -2.49 3.88
C GLU A 39 -12.54 -1.03 3.69
N ILE A 40 -11.78 -0.50 4.65
CA ILE A 40 -11.27 0.87 4.62
C ILE A 40 -9.75 0.83 4.66
N PHE A 41 -9.12 1.41 3.66
CA PHE A 41 -7.68 1.68 3.65
C PHE A 41 -7.48 3.19 3.75
N THR A 42 -6.55 3.62 4.59
CA THR A 42 -6.19 5.03 4.73
C THR A 42 -4.71 5.20 4.38
N ILE A 43 -4.41 6.15 3.51
CA ILE A 43 -3.03 6.51 3.14
C ILE A 43 -2.77 7.93 3.66
N GLU A 44 -1.90 8.04 4.66
CA GLU A 44 -1.58 9.29 5.34
C GLU A 44 -0.16 9.77 4.98
N ASN A 45 0.04 11.08 4.95
CA ASN A 45 1.34 11.75 4.84
C ASN A 45 1.39 13.01 5.73
N HIS A 46 0.91 12.93 6.97
CA HIS A 46 0.94 14.04 7.93
C HIS A 46 2.37 14.50 8.27
N ILE A 47 3.34 13.60 8.21
CA ILE A 47 4.76 13.91 8.32
C ILE A 47 5.34 13.87 6.91
N HIS A 48 5.86 14.98 6.39
CA HIS A 48 6.34 15.08 5.00
C HIS A 48 7.38 14.04 4.57
N THR A 49 8.06 13.41 5.53
CA THR A 49 9.08 12.39 5.30
C THR A 49 8.57 10.96 5.42
N ARG A 50 7.32 10.73 5.85
CA ARG A 50 6.77 9.39 6.12
C ARG A 50 5.35 9.22 5.63
N TYR A 51 5.03 8.03 5.15
CA TYR A 51 3.68 7.65 4.77
C TYR A 51 3.22 6.50 5.65
N ARG A 52 1.97 6.54 6.05
CA ARG A 52 1.32 5.44 6.74
C ARG A 52 0.23 4.86 5.84
N VAL A 53 0.18 3.55 5.73
CA VAL A 53 -0.94 2.82 5.14
C VAL A 53 -1.63 2.10 6.28
N ILE A 54 -2.86 2.48 6.58
CA ILE A 54 -3.73 1.84 7.55
C ILE A 54 -4.61 0.85 6.79
N PHE A 55 -4.70 -0.37 7.31
CA PHE A 55 -5.41 -1.49 6.72
C PHE A 55 -6.75 -1.71 7.44
N PRO A 56 -7.75 -2.29 6.76
CA PRO A 56 -8.89 -2.84 7.47
C PRO A 56 -8.39 -3.96 8.40
N ASP A 57 -8.95 -4.05 9.60
CA ASP A 57 -8.61 -5.00 10.69
C ASP A 57 -8.83 -6.49 10.31
N TYR A 58 -9.00 -6.78 9.04
CA TYR A 58 -9.42 -8.06 8.51
C TYR A 58 -8.25 -8.84 7.89
N VAL A 59 -7.95 -9.98 8.52
CA VAL A 59 -7.39 -11.19 7.88
C VAL A 59 -6.15 -10.94 7.02
N GLY A 60 -5.02 -10.62 7.66
CA GLY A 60 -3.68 -10.85 7.08
C GLY A 60 -3.29 -10.03 5.84
N LYS A 61 -4.13 -9.10 5.38
CA LYS A 61 -3.81 -8.24 4.22
C LYS A 61 -2.54 -7.42 4.48
N ILE A 62 -2.40 -6.88 5.69
CA ILE A 62 -1.19 -6.17 6.11
C ILE A 62 0.07 -7.02 5.90
N SER A 63 0.03 -8.32 6.23
CA SER A 63 1.17 -9.23 6.03
C SER A 63 1.56 -9.38 4.56
N ALA A 64 0.57 -9.49 3.65
CA ALA A 64 0.84 -9.58 2.22
C ALA A 64 1.49 -8.31 1.67
N PHE A 65 1.02 -7.13 2.10
CA PHE A 65 1.62 -5.85 1.72
C PHE A 65 3.02 -5.68 2.33
N ARG A 66 3.20 -6.03 3.61
CA ARG A 66 4.50 -6.00 4.30
C ARG A 66 5.53 -6.86 3.57
N ASN A 67 5.18 -8.10 3.24
CA ASN A 67 6.10 -9.02 2.55
C ASN A 67 6.48 -8.48 1.17
N LEU A 68 5.51 -7.98 0.39
CA LEU A 68 5.75 -7.35 -0.90
C LEU A 68 6.70 -6.15 -0.77
N PHE A 69 6.43 -5.24 0.17
CA PHE A 69 7.25 -4.06 0.39
C PHE A 69 8.67 -4.45 0.82
N GLY A 70 8.80 -5.38 1.77
CA GLY A 70 10.08 -5.87 2.25
C GLY A 70 10.93 -6.44 1.13
N ARG A 71 10.29 -7.18 0.21
CA ARG A 71 10.93 -7.70 -1.01
C ARG A 71 11.38 -6.61 -1.96
N ILE A 72 10.52 -5.63 -2.27
CA ILE A 72 10.87 -4.52 -3.18
C ILE A 72 12.07 -3.74 -2.63
N MET A 73 12.12 -3.56 -1.32
CA MET A 73 13.16 -2.80 -0.65
C MET A 73 14.41 -3.62 -0.33
N ASN A 74 14.40 -4.94 -0.59
CA ASN A 74 15.42 -5.91 -0.13
C ASN A 74 15.73 -5.78 1.36
N ASN A 75 14.70 -5.49 2.18
CA ASN A 75 14.89 -5.08 3.57
C ASN A 75 13.79 -5.65 4.48
N GLY A 76 13.68 -6.99 4.50
CA GLY A 76 12.65 -7.74 5.20
C GLY A 76 12.48 -7.42 6.69
N ASP A 77 13.50 -6.84 7.32
CA ASP A 77 13.55 -6.59 8.77
C ASP A 77 13.22 -5.14 9.21
N ASN A 78 13.01 -4.19 8.28
CA ASN A 78 12.86 -2.76 8.61
C ASN A 78 11.46 -2.19 8.41
N ILE A 79 10.44 -3.03 8.23
CA ILE A 79 9.06 -2.55 8.23
C ILE A 79 8.56 -2.59 9.68
N CYS A 80 8.44 -1.41 10.30
CA CYS A 80 7.75 -1.28 11.58
C CYS A 80 6.25 -1.41 11.32
N ASP A 81 5.70 -2.60 11.57
CA ASP A 81 4.26 -2.85 11.51
C ASP A 81 3.67 -3.01 12.92
N THR A 82 2.58 -2.29 13.17
CA THR A 82 1.62 -2.62 14.22
C THR A 82 0.51 -3.48 13.60
N SER A 83 -0.47 -3.91 14.41
CA SER A 83 -1.57 -4.77 13.96
C SER A 83 -2.40 -4.21 12.79
N ASP A 84 -2.38 -2.89 12.56
CA ASP A 84 -3.31 -2.16 11.70
C ASP A 84 -2.64 -1.23 10.68
N PHE A 85 -1.34 -0.94 10.77
CA PHE A 85 -0.67 -0.05 9.81
C PHE A 85 0.77 -0.43 9.46
N ILE A 86 1.20 0.05 8.29
CA ILE A 86 2.60 0.03 7.83
C ILE A 86 3.08 1.48 7.67
N ASP A 87 4.18 1.82 8.33
CA ASP A 87 4.83 3.14 8.24
C ASP A 87 6.12 3.08 7.41
N LEU A 88 6.22 3.92 6.39
CA LEU A 88 7.30 3.91 5.39
C LEU A 88 7.93 5.30 5.23
N PRO A 89 9.28 5.41 5.24
CA PRO A 89 9.98 6.60 4.77
C PRO A 89 9.64 6.92 3.31
N LYS A 90 9.58 8.20 2.96
CA LYS A 90 9.27 8.67 1.60
C LYS A 90 10.13 8.01 0.51
N SER A 91 11.40 7.73 0.77
CA SER A 91 12.30 7.01 -0.16
C SER A 91 11.81 5.60 -0.50
N HIS A 92 11.28 4.88 0.50
CA HIS A 92 10.72 3.55 0.33
C HIS A 92 9.44 3.61 -0.49
N VAL A 93 8.57 4.58 -0.20
CA VAL A 93 7.32 4.77 -0.94
C VAL A 93 7.59 5.07 -2.42
N VAL A 94 8.59 5.91 -2.72
CA VAL A 94 9.04 6.17 -4.10
C VAL A 94 9.55 4.89 -4.77
N SER A 95 10.30 4.05 -4.05
CA SER A 95 10.82 2.78 -4.58
C SER A 95 9.68 1.80 -4.92
N ILE A 96 8.72 1.66 -4.02
CA ILE A 96 7.51 0.84 -4.21
C ILE A 96 6.69 1.37 -5.39
N TYR A 97 6.48 2.68 -5.46
CA TYR A 97 5.77 3.32 -6.56
C TYR A 97 6.43 2.99 -7.90
N ASN A 98 7.73 3.26 -8.04
CA ASN A 98 8.46 3.01 -9.29
C ASN A 98 8.42 1.53 -9.70
N TYR A 99 8.48 0.62 -8.72
CA TYR A 99 8.44 -0.82 -8.99
C TYR A 99 7.06 -1.31 -9.45
N ILE A 100 5.97 -0.79 -8.87
CA ILE A 100 4.60 -1.26 -9.13
C ILE A 100 3.91 -0.50 -10.27
N TYR A 101 4.14 0.79 -10.39
CA TYR A 101 3.42 1.67 -11.31
C TYR A 101 3.51 1.17 -12.78
N HIS A 102 4.69 0.70 -13.19
CA HIS A 102 4.95 0.22 -14.55
C HIS A 102 4.65 -1.27 -14.80
N LYS A 103 4.35 -2.05 -13.76
CA LYS A 103 4.08 -3.50 -13.92
C LYS A 103 2.66 -3.78 -14.39
N ASP A 104 2.47 -4.80 -15.21
CA ASP A 104 1.13 -5.31 -15.50
C ASP A 104 0.50 -5.96 -14.26
N ILE A 105 -0.83 -5.96 -14.18
CA ILE A 105 -1.55 -6.55 -13.06
C ILE A 105 -1.24 -8.04 -12.89
N ASN A 106 -0.99 -8.76 -13.98
CA ASN A 106 -0.67 -10.19 -13.95
C ASN A 106 0.75 -10.45 -13.43
N ASP A 107 1.67 -9.51 -13.60
CA ASP A 107 3.00 -9.61 -13.00
C ASP A 107 2.98 -9.30 -11.51
N ILE A 108 2.12 -8.39 -11.08
CA ILE A 108 1.91 -8.11 -9.65
C ILE A 108 1.26 -9.32 -8.97
N LYS A 109 0.27 -9.98 -9.59
CA LYS A 109 -0.37 -11.20 -9.06
C LYS A 109 0.64 -12.27 -8.65
N LYS A 110 1.67 -12.49 -9.47
CA LYS A 110 2.74 -13.48 -9.22
C LYS A 110 3.59 -13.16 -7.98
N LEU A 111 3.51 -11.94 -7.43
CA LEU A 111 4.29 -11.53 -6.26
C LEU A 111 3.61 -11.87 -4.93
N LYS A 112 2.35 -12.34 -4.94
CA LYS A 112 1.58 -12.63 -3.71
C LYS A 112 2.09 -13.86 -2.95
N ASP A 113 2.49 -14.90 -3.68
CA ASP A 113 2.76 -16.25 -3.15
C ASP A 113 4.25 -16.57 -3.00
N TYR A 114 5.12 -15.57 -3.12
CA TYR A 114 6.58 -15.67 -2.94
C TYR A 114 7.00 -15.05 -1.61
#